data_AF-A0A4Q2J8S5-F1
#
_entry.id   AF-A0A4Q2J8S5-F1
#
_cell.length_a   1.000
_cell.length_b   1.000
_cell.length_c   1.000
_cell.angle_alpha   90.00
_cell.angle_beta   90.00
_cell.angle_gamma   90.00
#
_symmetry.space_group_name_H-M   'P 1'
#
loop_
_entity.id
_entity.type
_entity.pdbx_description
1 polymer ?
#
loop_
_entity_poly.entity_id
_entity_poly.type
_entity_poly.pdbx_seq_one_letter_code
_entity_poly.pdbx_strand_id
1 'polypeptide(L)'
;SSGRGGAGTQREAERRGRRQQAEFAGARNTRFVVFPGSALAKKPPAAIMAAELVETSRLFARTAAAIDPAWAEQLAGPLAKRSYSSPRWERRQGSAVADEKVLLFGVPIIPKRRIQLARVDSALARELFVRHALVEEDWDWNRLDKRLFAFVRRNRELRRELGELEERTRRRDVLAGDEAVVAFYEQRLPADATDARAFERWWRREHRTHPDLLTMTRADLLGEDGVATDDGLPDRWRQGDQTLTLRYRFEPGADDDGVIVQVPLVLLPRLEPTGFDWQVPGFRDELITAMLRTLPKVLRRQVVPAAEWAAKVAAELPAGPESGEARAPFDETVAGVVKRLTYAPVTAGDFDIDRVPPHLRVTFRAVDEHGRPAGDDKDLVSLQSRLAERAGRAVASTFSVGPAARPGRG
;
A
#
# COMPACT_ATOMS: atom_id res chain seq x y z
N SER A 1 13.90 76.40 48.73
CA SER A 1 14.81 75.31 49.13
C SER A 1 14.88 74.32 48.00
N SER A 2 16.04 74.28 47.35
CA SER A 2 16.39 73.42 46.22
C SER A 2 16.55 71.96 46.64
N GLY A 3 16.06 71.03 45.81
CA GLY A 3 16.65 69.70 45.71
C GLY A 3 15.64 68.55 45.65
N ARG A 4 15.95 67.61 44.74
CA ARG A 4 15.35 66.27 44.52
C ARG A 4 14.35 66.19 43.37
N GLY A 5 14.87 66.18 42.14
CA GLY A 5 14.07 65.82 40.96
C GLY A 5 14.84 65.20 39.79
N GLY A 6 16.12 64.83 39.96
CA GLY A 6 16.98 64.40 38.84
C GLY A 6 17.40 62.92 38.82
N ALA A 7 17.33 62.21 39.95
CA ALA A 7 17.95 60.88 40.06
C ALA A 7 17.08 59.71 39.53
N GLY A 8 15.75 59.89 39.45
CA GLY A 8 14.82 58.84 38.99
C GLY A 8 14.74 58.73 37.47
N THR A 9 14.67 59.86 36.77
CA THR A 9 14.49 59.94 35.32
C THR A 9 15.76 59.57 34.54
N GLN A 10 16.95 59.86 35.08
CA GLN A 10 18.22 59.41 34.50
C GLN A 10 18.41 57.88 34.58
N ARG A 11 17.98 57.25 35.69
CA ARG A 11 18.04 55.77 35.85
C ARG A 11 17.05 55.02 34.97
N GLU A 12 15.89 55.61 34.68
CA GLU A 12 14.91 55.05 33.73
C GLU A 12 15.32 55.23 32.27
N ALA A 13 15.96 56.34 31.91
CA ALA A 13 16.53 56.56 30.58
C ALA A 13 17.72 55.62 30.30
N GLU A 14 18.59 55.37 31.28
CA GLU A 14 19.69 54.38 31.18
C GLU A 14 19.19 52.94 31.00
N ARG A 15 18.02 52.60 31.57
CA ARG A 15 17.40 51.27 31.39
C ARG A 15 16.81 51.08 30.00
N ARG A 16 16.28 52.13 29.36
CA ARG A 16 15.69 52.06 28.00
C ARG A 16 16.73 51.99 26.87
N GLY A 17 17.98 52.41 27.12
CA GLY A 17 19.08 52.37 26.14
C GLY A 17 19.98 51.12 26.20
N ARG A 18 19.86 50.27 27.21
CA ARG A 18 20.67 49.05 27.33
C ARG A 18 20.17 47.98 26.36
N ARG A 19 20.83 47.88 25.20
CA ARG A 19 20.76 46.71 24.31
C ARG A 19 20.78 45.44 25.17
N GLN A 20 19.73 44.62 25.07
CA GLN A 20 19.64 43.36 25.79
C GLN A 20 20.87 42.53 25.42
N GLN A 21 21.71 42.20 26.41
CA GLN A 21 22.93 41.43 26.18
C GLN A 21 22.55 40.05 25.62
N ALA A 22 23.23 39.64 24.55
CA ALA A 22 23.05 38.33 23.95
C ALA A 22 23.35 37.23 25.00
N GLU A 23 22.40 36.34 25.19
CA GLU A 23 22.52 35.17 26.05
C GLU A 23 23.09 34.00 25.25
N PHE A 24 24.05 33.29 25.85
CA PHE A 24 24.72 32.13 25.26
C PHE A 24 24.33 30.87 26.02
N ALA A 25 24.17 29.77 25.28
CA ALA A 25 24.00 28.44 25.84
C ALA A 25 25.38 27.75 25.97
N GLY A 26 25.65 27.20 27.15
CA GLY A 26 26.89 26.52 27.48
C GLY A 26 26.71 25.05 27.81
N ALA A 27 27.83 24.40 28.14
CA ALA A 27 27.85 23.03 28.61
C ALA A 27 26.91 22.84 29.81
N ARG A 28 26.32 21.64 29.93
CA ARG A 28 25.40 21.29 31.04
C ARG A 28 24.19 22.22 31.13
N ASN A 29 23.69 22.69 29.99
CA ASN A 29 22.50 23.55 29.88
C ASN A 29 22.63 24.91 30.61
N THR A 30 23.87 25.36 30.84
CA THR A 30 24.14 26.66 31.45
C THR A 30 23.75 27.79 30.49
N ARG A 31 23.28 28.90 31.05
CA ARG A 31 23.01 30.14 30.31
C ARG A 31 23.82 31.27 30.90
N PHE A 32 24.54 31.98 30.07
CA PHE A 32 25.44 33.04 30.51
C PHE A 32 25.47 34.19 29.51
N VAL A 33 25.95 35.35 29.96
CA VAL A 33 26.19 36.51 29.10
C VAL A 33 27.67 36.88 29.12
N VAL A 34 28.17 37.51 28.06
CA VAL A 34 29.55 38.01 28.05
C VAL A 34 29.67 39.18 29.02
N PHE A 35 30.77 39.24 29.80
CA PHE A 35 31.02 40.36 30.70
C PHE A 35 30.91 41.73 29.98
N PRO A 36 30.18 42.73 30.51
CA PRO A 36 29.87 43.97 29.80
C PRO A 36 31.08 44.78 29.31
N GLY A 37 32.23 44.66 30.00
CA GLY A 37 33.47 45.32 29.61
C GLY A 37 34.22 44.67 28.44
N SER A 38 33.77 43.51 27.95
CA SER A 38 34.40 42.81 26.83
C SER A 38 34.04 43.43 25.49
N ALA A 39 34.98 43.42 24.54
CA ALA A 39 34.71 43.79 23.15
C ALA A 39 33.63 42.89 22.51
N LEU A 40 33.56 41.62 22.91
CA LEU A 40 32.57 40.66 22.42
C LEU A 40 31.15 40.97 22.92
N ALA A 41 31.00 41.70 24.03
CA ALA A 41 29.66 42.10 24.51
C ALA A 41 29.01 43.15 23.60
N LYS A 42 29.81 43.98 22.92
CA LYS A 42 29.33 45.00 21.98
C LYS A 42 28.89 44.40 20.63
N LYS A 43 29.64 43.40 20.16
CA LYS A 43 29.38 42.67 18.90
C LYS A 43 29.52 41.16 19.16
N PRO A 44 28.47 40.53 19.72
CA PRO A 44 28.53 39.11 20.07
C PRO A 44 28.63 38.24 18.81
N PRO A 45 29.63 37.34 18.71
CA PRO A 45 29.70 36.35 17.64
C PRO A 45 28.68 35.22 17.88
N ALA A 46 28.50 34.35 16.90
CA ALA A 46 27.56 33.23 17.00
C ALA A 46 27.97 32.19 18.07
N ALA A 47 29.27 32.02 18.30
CA ALA A 47 29.81 31.12 19.31
C ALA A 47 31.08 31.68 19.95
N ILE A 48 31.29 31.34 21.23
CA ILE A 48 32.45 31.74 22.01
C ILE A 48 33.00 30.59 22.83
N MET A 49 34.30 30.61 23.08
CA MET A 49 34.95 29.86 24.16
C MET A 49 35.23 30.83 25.29
N ALA A 50 34.81 30.51 26.52
CA ALA A 50 35.13 31.27 27.72
C ALA A 50 36.07 30.46 28.59
N ALA A 51 37.14 31.08 29.11
CA ALA A 51 38.05 30.41 30.03
C ALA A 51 37.42 30.19 31.41
N GLU A 52 36.54 31.12 31.84
CA GLU A 52 35.85 31.03 33.12
C GLU A 52 34.42 31.60 33.06
N LEU A 53 33.54 31.03 33.89
CA LEU A 53 32.21 31.55 34.17
C LEU A 53 32.17 31.99 35.64
N VAL A 54 31.82 33.26 35.87
CA VAL A 54 31.78 33.86 37.21
C VAL A 54 30.37 34.35 37.50
N GLU A 55 29.78 33.85 38.59
CA GLU A 55 28.46 34.25 39.05
C GLU A 55 28.56 35.46 39.99
N THR A 56 27.87 36.55 39.65
CA THR A 56 27.75 37.74 40.51
C THR A 56 26.28 38.18 40.56
N SER A 57 25.89 39.13 39.71
CA SER A 57 24.48 39.49 39.49
C SER A 57 23.78 38.58 38.47
N ARG A 58 24.57 38.02 37.54
CA ARG A 58 24.22 37.01 36.54
C ARG A 58 25.46 36.13 36.35
N LEU A 59 25.31 35.02 35.63
CA LEU A 59 26.45 34.22 35.19
C LEU A 59 27.15 34.92 34.02
N PHE A 60 28.40 35.36 34.23
CA PHE A 60 29.19 36.08 33.23
C PHE A 60 30.34 35.24 32.70
N ALA A 61 30.51 35.21 31.38
CA ALA A 61 31.72 34.72 30.74
C ALA A 61 32.82 35.80 30.76
N ARG A 62 34.01 35.42 31.25
CA ARG A 62 35.22 36.23 31.22
C ARG A 62 36.31 35.53 30.43
N THR A 63 37.26 36.31 29.92
CA THR A 63 38.37 35.80 29.09
C THR A 63 37.82 34.93 27.96
N ALA A 64 37.03 35.54 27.08
CA ALA A 64 36.32 34.85 26.01
C ALA A 64 36.86 35.22 24.63
N ALA A 65 36.84 34.26 23.71
CA ALA A 65 37.22 34.41 22.32
C ALA A 65 36.13 33.86 21.38
N ALA A 66 36.00 34.45 20.20
CA ALA A 66 35.14 33.91 19.14
C ALA A 66 35.75 32.62 18.59
N ILE A 67 34.91 31.60 18.35
CA ILE A 67 35.35 30.32 17.77
C ILE A 67 34.35 29.83 16.71
N ASP A 68 34.82 28.95 15.84
CA ASP A 68 33.92 28.03 15.11
C ASP A 68 33.76 26.75 15.95
N PRO A 69 32.54 26.40 16.40
CA PRO A 69 32.30 25.17 17.16
C PRO A 69 32.76 23.90 16.44
N ALA A 70 32.80 23.89 15.10
CA ALA A 70 33.23 22.73 14.32
C ALA A 70 34.68 22.33 14.61
N TRP A 71 35.54 23.26 15.03
CA TRP A 71 36.93 22.97 15.42
C TRP A 71 37.02 21.97 16.58
N ALA A 72 36.02 21.97 17.46
CA ALA A 72 35.99 21.08 18.61
C ALA A 72 35.75 19.61 18.22
N GLU A 73 35.19 19.32 17.03
CA GLU A 73 34.82 17.95 16.68
C GLU A 73 36.01 16.99 16.68
N GLN A 74 37.12 17.39 16.04
CA GLN A 74 38.31 16.54 15.93
C GLN A 74 38.98 16.30 17.28
N LEU A 75 38.88 17.28 18.20
CA LEU A 75 39.46 17.22 19.54
C LEU A 75 38.57 16.46 20.53
N ALA A 76 37.25 16.46 20.32
CA ALA A 76 36.28 15.92 21.27
C ALA A 76 36.35 14.39 21.43
N GLY A 77 36.73 13.67 20.37
CA GLY A 77 36.84 12.21 20.41
C GLY A 77 35.58 11.54 20.98
N PRO A 78 35.69 10.64 21.98
CA PRO A 78 34.55 9.97 22.62
C PRO A 78 33.58 10.89 23.38
N LEU A 79 33.95 12.14 23.68
CA LEU A 79 33.10 13.09 24.40
C LEU A 79 31.99 13.68 23.51
N ALA A 80 32.16 13.60 22.19
CA ALA A 80 31.15 14.03 21.24
C ALA A 80 30.02 13.00 21.16
N LYS A 81 28.79 13.44 21.45
CA LYS A 81 27.58 12.65 21.24
C LYS A 81 27.01 12.93 19.86
N ARG A 82 26.82 11.88 19.07
CA ARG A 82 26.26 11.96 17.71
C ARG A 82 24.82 11.47 17.72
N SER A 83 23.94 12.16 17.02
CA SER A 83 22.57 11.73 16.78
C SER A 83 22.25 11.88 15.30
N TYR A 84 21.53 10.93 14.75
CA TYR A 84 21.18 10.87 13.33
C TYR A 84 19.66 11.02 13.16
N SER A 85 19.24 11.70 12.10
CA SER A 85 17.83 11.98 11.84
C SER A 85 17.57 12.11 10.34
N SER A 86 16.30 12.11 9.94
CA SER A 86 15.86 12.32 8.56
C SER A 86 16.54 11.39 7.53
N PRO A 87 16.57 10.06 7.75
CA PRO A 87 17.04 9.12 6.74
C PRO A 87 16.17 9.24 5.49
N ARG A 88 16.80 9.35 4.32
CA ARG A 88 16.11 9.55 3.05
C ARG A 88 16.96 9.09 1.87
N TRP A 89 16.30 8.68 0.80
CA TRP A 89 16.95 8.41 -0.47
C TRP A 89 17.30 9.72 -1.20
N GLU A 90 18.48 9.78 -1.82
CA GLU A 90 18.86 10.90 -2.69
C GLU A 90 19.21 10.43 -4.10
N ARG A 91 18.21 10.51 -4.99
CA ARG A 91 18.30 10.13 -6.42
C ARG A 91 19.58 10.57 -7.11
N ARG A 92 19.96 11.86 -6.98
CA ARG A 92 21.12 12.44 -7.68
C ARG A 92 22.44 11.81 -7.26
N GLN A 93 22.56 11.42 -5.99
CA GLN A 93 23.74 10.74 -5.50
C GLN A 93 23.65 9.22 -5.72
N GLY A 94 22.43 8.68 -5.80
CA GLY A 94 22.19 7.24 -5.85
C GLY A 94 22.53 6.57 -4.52
N SER A 95 22.28 7.24 -3.40
CA SER A 95 22.54 6.70 -2.06
C SER A 95 21.60 7.26 -1.00
N ALA A 96 21.42 6.50 0.08
CA ALA A 96 20.69 6.94 1.26
C ALA A 96 21.54 7.90 2.12
N VAL A 97 20.94 9.00 2.57
CA VAL A 97 21.57 10.03 3.39
C VAL A 97 20.78 10.33 4.65
N ALA A 98 21.47 10.84 5.66
CA ALA A 98 20.89 11.28 6.91
C ALA A 98 21.52 12.59 7.39
N ASP A 99 20.83 13.25 8.31
CA ASP A 99 21.31 14.45 8.97
C ASP A 99 21.90 14.08 10.33
N GLU A 100 23.19 14.34 10.49
CA GLU A 100 23.96 14.16 11.72
C GLU A 100 24.01 15.46 12.52
N LYS A 101 23.75 15.36 13.82
CA LYS A 101 23.96 16.42 14.80
C LYS A 101 24.99 15.94 15.82
N VAL A 102 25.98 16.76 16.09
CA VAL A 102 27.06 16.47 17.05
C VAL A 102 26.98 17.44 18.21
N LEU A 103 26.88 16.89 19.41
CA LEU A 103 26.83 17.60 20.68
C LEU A 103 28.11 17.37 21.47
N LEU A 104 28.67 18.42 22.06
CA LEU A 104 29.74 18.32 23.05
C LEU A 104 29.23 18.91 24.37
N PHE A 105 29.16 18.09 25.41
CA PHE A 105 28.61 18.47 26.73
C PHE A 105 27.21 19.13 26.69
N GLY A 106 26.38 18.76 25.70
CA GLY A 106 25.03 19.30 25.49
C GLY A 106 24.97 20.51 24.55
N VAL A 107 26.11 21.07 24.14
CA VAL A 107 26.17 22.18 23.17
C VAL A 107 26.29 21.61 21.76
N PRO A 108 25.45 22.02 20.79
CA PRO A 108 25.59 21.61 19.41
C PRO A 108 26.83 22.24 18.78
N ILE A 109 27.85 21.43 18.53
CA ILE A 109 29.07 21.84 17.81
C ILE A 109 28.92 21.65 16.30
N ILE A 110 28.09 20.68 15.89
CA ILE A 110 27.62 20.54 14.51
C ILE A 110 26.10 20.44 14.57
N PRO A 111 25.37 21.50 14.21
CA PRO A 111 23.92 21.50 14.33
C PRO A 111 23.27 20.56 13.32
N LYS A 112 23.83 20.48 12.11
CA LYS A 112 23.34 19.66 11.01
C LYS A 112 24.45 19.43 9.98
N ARG A 113 24.85 18.19 9.79
CA ARG A 113 25.75 17.75 8.71
C ARG A 113 25.10 16.61 7.95
N ARG A 114 25.03 16.72 6.64
CA ARG A 114 24.57 15.61 5.79
C ARG A 114 25.65 14.53 5.72
N ILE A 115 25.29 13.28 5.97
CA ILE A 115 26.17 12.11 5.92
C ILE A 115 25.57 11.00 5.05
N GLN A 116 26.41 10.06 4.64
CA GLN A 116 25.95 8.81 4.03
C GLN A 116 25.38 7.91 5.13
N LEU A 117 24.15 7.45 4.97
CA LEU A 117 23.47 6.62 5.96
C LEU A 117 24.20 5.28 6.18
N ALA A 118 24.73 4.69 5.10
CA ALA A 118 25.43 3.40 5.16
C ALA A 118 26.64 3.36 6.12
N ARG A 119 27.18 4.52 6.53
CA ARG A 119 28.29 4.60 7.50
C ARG A 119 27.85 4.34 8.94
N VAL A 120 26.57 4.51 9.22
CA VAL A 120 26.00 4.44 10.57
C VAL A 120 24.91 3.38 10.67
N ASP A 121 24.20 3.13 9.56
CA ASP A 121 23.18 2.10 9.43
C ASP A 121 23.16 1.58 7.98
N SER A 122 23.94 0.53 7.73
CA SER A 122 24.01 -0.10 6.41
C SER A 122 22.74 -0.86 6.04
N ALA A 123 22.01 -1.39 7.04
CA ALA A 123 20.79 -2.15 6.81
C ALA A 123 19.68 -1.23 6.29
N LEU A 124 19.43 -0.11 6.98
CA LEU A 124 18.44 0.88 6.52
C LEU A 124 18.86 1.53 5.19
N ALA A 125 20.16 1.75 4.98
CA ALA A 125 20.64 2.24 3.69
C ALA A 125 20.35 1.27 2.54
N ARG A 126 20.53 -0.04 2.76
CA ARG A 126 20.19 -1.09 1.79
C ARG A 126 18.68 -1.14 1.55
N GLU A 127 17.86 -1.09 2.58
CA GLU A 127 16.40 -1.06 2.46
C GLU A 127 15.94 0.11 1.58
N LEU A 128 16.42 1.32 1.88
CA LEU A 128 16.12 2.52 1.08
C LEU A 128 16.66 2.40 -0.36
N PHE A 129 17.81 1.78 -0.56
CA PHE A 129 18.35 1.51 -1.89
C PHE A 129 17.43 0.57 -2.68
N VAL A 130 17.01 -0.55 -2.10
CA VAL A 130 16.12 -1.51 -2.77
C VAL A 130 14.79 -0.85 -3.14
N ARG A 131 14.12 -0.24 -2.15
CA ARG A 131 12.79 0.34 -2.32
C ARG A 131 12.79 1.50 -3.32
N HIS A 132 13.66 2.49 -3.12
CA HIS A 132 13.63 3.68 -3.97
C HIS A 132 14.40 3.50 -5.28
N ALA A 133 15.60 2.90 -5.24
CA ALA A 133 16.40 2.79 -6.47
C ALA A 133 15.91 1.66 -7.37
N LEU A 134 15.65 0.46 -6.83
CA LEU A 134 15.37 -0.70 -7.67
C LEU A 134 13.87 -0.90 -7.93
N VAL A 135 13.01 -0.69 -6.92
CA VAL A 135 11.56 -0.87 -7.07
C VAL A 135 10.89 0.35 -7.69
N GLU A 136 11.10 1.55 -7.14
CA GLU A 136 10.56 2.81 -7.67
C GLU A 136 11.36 3.34 -8.87
N GLU A 137 12.52 2.75 -9.15
CA GLU A 137 13.43 3.18 -10.23
C GLU A 137 13.92 4.64 -10.10
N ASP A 138 13.99 5.16 -8.87
CA ASP A 138 14.41 6.53 -8.55
C ASP A 138 15.94 6.68 -8.52
N TRP A 139 16.60 6.34 -9.62
CA TRP A 139 18.04 6.50 -9.79
C TRP A 139 18.42 6.62 -11.27
N ASP A 140 19.59 7.18 -11.56
CA ASP A 140 20.03 7.45 -12.94
C ASP A 140 20.75 6.25 -13.57
N TRP A 141 20.04 5.14 -13.73
CA TRP A 141 20.59 3.94 -14.37
C TRP A 141 20.70 4.08 -15.90
N ASN A 142 20.07 5.09 -16.51
CA ASN A 142 20.11 5.35 -17.96
C ASN A 142 21.52 5.69 -18.47
N ARG A 143 22.41 6.16 -17.59
CA ARG A 143 23.83 6.42 -17.89
C ARG A 143 24.69 5.16 -17.84
N LEU A 144 24.16 4.05 -17.34
CA LEU A 144 24.89 2.80 -17.18
C LEU A 144 24.80 1.94 -18.46
N ASP A 145 25.54 0.83 -18.48
CA ASP A 145 25.58 -0.08 -19.61
C ASP A 145 24.19 -0.70 -19.88
N LYS A 146 23.59 -0.35 -21.02
CA LYS A 146 22.22 -0.75 -21.37
C LYS A 146 22.01 -2.26 -21.52
N ARG A 147 23.08 -3.02 -21.79
CA ARG A 147 23.03 -4.48 -21.89
C ARG A 147 23.07 -5.09 -20.51
N LEU A 148 23.99 -4.64 -19.66
CA LEU A 148 24.13 -5.12 -18.29
C LEU A 148 22.88 -4.81 -17.44
N PHE A 149 22.28 -3.65 -17.65
CA PHE A 149 21.06 -3.21 -16.95
C PHE A 149 19.78 -3.47 -17.76
N ALA A 150 19.81 -4.42 -18.71
CA ALA A 150 18.63 -4.78 -19.49
C ALA A 150 17.50 -5.36 -18.62
N PHE A 151 17.83 -5.98 -17.47
CA PHE A 151 16.86 -6.50 -16.51
C PHE A 151 15.87 -5.42 -16.04
N VAL A 152 16.30 -4.16 -15.89
CA VAL A 152 15.43 -3.08 -15.42
C VAL A 152 14.25 -2.88 -16.37
N ARG A 153 14.51 -2.87 -17.69
CA ARG A 153 13.45 -2.75 -18.70
C ARG A 153 12.57 -3.99 -18.73
N ARG A 154 13.15 -5.18 -18.70
CA ARG A 154 12.41 -6.46 -18.69
C ARG A 154 11.49 -6.57 -17.49
N ASN A 155 11.96 -6.21 -16.30
CA ASN A 155 11.18 -6.25 -15.07
C ASN A 155 10.04 -5.21 -15.12
N ARG A 156 10.31 -4.00 -15.64
CA ARG A 156 9.26 -2.99 -15.83
C ARG A 156 8.19 -3.44 -16.82
N GLU A 157 8.60 -4.05 -17.94
CA GLU A 157 7.67 -4.62 -18.93
C GLU A 157 6.83 -5.73 -18.30
N LEU A 158 7.43 -6.66 -17.56
CA LEU A 158 6.71 -7.71 -16.83
C LEU A 158 5.71 -7.13 -15.83
N ARG A 159 6.11 -6.15 -15.01
CA ARG A 159 5.22 -5.49 -14.05
C ARG A 159 4.06 -4.79 -14.75
N ARG A 160 4.30 -4.15 -15.89
CA ARG A 160 3.23 -3.54 -16.70
C ARG A 160 2.29 -4.60 -17.26
N GLU A 161 2.81 -5.70 -17.82
CA GLU A 161 2.00 -6.80 -18.34
C GLU A 161 1.14 -7.44 -17.26
N LEU A 162 1.69 -7.64 -16.05
CA LEU A 162 0.94 -8.16 -14.91
C LEU A 162 -0.14 -7.18 -14.45
N GLY A 163 0.14 -5.88 -14.41
CA GLY A 163 -0.85 -4.86 -14.10
C GLY A 163 -1.96 -4.74 -15.16
N GLU A 164 -1.62 -4.84 -16.44
CA GLU A 164 -2.61 -4.88 -17.54
C GLU A 164 -3.45 -6.16 -17.51
N LEU A 165 -2.82 -7.28 -17.14
CA LEU A 165 -3.52 -8.55 -16.94
C LEU A 165 -4.49 -8.43 -15.78
N GLU A 166 -4.06 -7.87 -14.65
CA GLU A 166 -4.89 -7.56 -13.48
C GLU A 166 -6.05 -6.63 -13.83
N GLU A 167 -5.84 -5.56 -14.59
CA GLU A 167 -6.93 -4.65 -15.00
C GLU A 167 -7.94 -5.36 -15.92
N ARG A 168 -7.45 -6.28 -16.75
CA ARG A 168 -8.25 -7.04 -17.72
C ARG A 168 -9.01 -8.19 -17.06
N THR A 169 -8.40 -8.91 -16.12
CA THR A 169 -8.99 -10.03 -15.37
C THR A 169 -9.68 -9.57 -14.09
N ARG A 170 -9.47 -8.31 -13.69
CA ARG A 170 -9.96 -7.68 -12.45
C ARG A 170 -9.68 -8.50 -11.18
N ARG A 171 -8.61 -9.30 -11.19
CA ARG A 171 -8.11 -10.08 -10.04
C ARG A 171 -7.00 -9.28 -9.35
N ARG A 172 -7.28 -8.75 -8.17
CA ARG A 172 -6.34 -7.95 -7.36
C ARG A 172 -5.18 -8.75 -6.73
N ASP A 173 -5.11 -10.05 -6.98
CA ASP A 173 -4.12 -10.94 -6.37
C ASP A 173 -2.91 -11.23 -7.29
N VAL A 174 -2.86 -10.64 -8.50
CA VAL A 174 -1.80 -10.90 -9.50
C VAL A 174 -0.58 -9.98 -9.33
N LEU A 175 -0.73 -8.83 -8.68
CA LEU A 175 0.40 -8.08 -8.14
C LEU A 175 0.53 -8.42 -6.65
N ALA A 176 1.42 -9.35 -6.31
CA ALA A 176 2.11 -9.15 -5.05
C ALA A 176 2.83 -7.80 -5.23
N GLY A 177 2.40 -6.80 -4.47
CA GLY A 177 2.69 -5.39 -4.73
C GLY A 177 4.19 -5.06 -4.71
N ASP A 178 4.51 -3.78 -4.52
CA ASP A 178 5.92 -3.35 -4.42
C ASP A 178 6.72 -4.16 -3.37
N GLU A 179 6.07 -4.76 -2.37
CA GLU A 179 6.69 -5.67 -1.40
C GLU A 179 7.24 -6.98 -1.99
N ALA A 180 6.61 -7.61 -2.98
CA ALA A 180 7.20 -8.81 -3.60
C ALA A 180 8.39 -8.47 -4.49
N VAL A 181 8.34 -7.30 -5.13
CA VAL A 181 9.47 -6.74 -5.88
C VAL A 181 10.63 -6.45 -4.92
N VAL A 182 10.36 -5.90 -3.73
CA VAL A 182 11.35 -5.72 -2.67
C VAL A 182 11.93 -7.09 -2.26
N ALA A 183 11.09 -8.06 -1.92
CA ALA A 183 11.53 -9.40 -1.50
C ALA A 183 12.41 -10.10 -2.55
N PHE A 184 12.04 -10.01 -3.83
CA PHE A 184 12.83 -10.53 -4.95
C PHE A 184 14.27 -10.00 -4.92
N TYR A 185 14.43 -8.68 -4.76
CA TYR A 185 15.74 -8.03 -4.71
C TYR A 185 16.46 -8.35 -3.40
N GLU A 186 15.77 -8.34 -2.26
CA GLU A 186 16.39 -8.59 -0.96
C GLU A 186 17.00 -9.99 -0.84
N GLN A 187 16.38 -11.00 -1.45
CA GLN A 187 16.89 -12.38 -1.46
C GLN A 187 18.16 -12.55 -2.32
N ARG A 188 18.40 -11.67 -3.30
CA ARG A 188 19.45 -11.81 -4.31
C ARG A 188 20.62 -10.85 -4.13
N LEU A 189 20.37 -9.68 -3.55
CA LEU A 189 21.38 -8.65 -3.35
C LEU A 189 22.24 -8.94 -2.12
N PRO A 190 23.57 -8.71 -2.18
CA PRO A 190 24.41 -8.82 -1.02
C PRO A 190 24.10 -7.71 0.01
N ALA A 191 24.55 -7.91 1.25
CA ALA A 191 24.31 -6.97 2.35
C ALA A 191 25.02 -5.61 2.15
N ASP A 192 26.09 -5.55 1.34
CA ASP A 192 26.87 -4.34 1.08
C ASP A 192 26.36 -3.51 -0.11
N ALA A 193 25.33 -3.98 -0.83
CA ALA A 193 24.64 -3.23 -1.89
C ALA A 193 23.73 -2.13 -1.29
N THR A 194 24.36 -1.11 -0.70
CA THR A 194 23.72 -0.01 0.03
C THR A 194 23.54 1.26 -0.79
N ASP A 195 24.17 1.32 -1.96
CA ASP A 195 24.11 2.45 -2.88
C ASP A 195 24.29 1.98 -4.34
N ALA A 196 23.99 2.87 -5.28
CA ALA A 196 24.07 2.61 -6.71
C ALA A 196 25.46 2.16 -7.16
N ARG A 197 26.53 2.70 -6.57
CA ARG A 197 27.91 2.39 -6.96
C ARG A 197 28.33 1.01 -6.43
N ALA A 198 27.96 0.68 -5.20
CA ALA A 198 28.19 -0.63 -4.60
C ALA A 198 27.45 -1.72 -5.39
N PHE A 199 26.18 -1.47 -5.68
CA PHE A 199 25.37 -2.34 -6.53
C PHE A 199 25.96 -2.52 -7.92
N GLU A 200 26.35 -1.45 -8.62
CA GLU A 200 26.94 -1.54 -9.96
C GLU A 200 28.21 -2.39 -9.97
N ARG A 201 29.12 -2.18 -9.00
CA ARG A 201 30.36 -2.96 -8.89
C ARG A 201 30.09 -4.44 -8.65
N TRP A 202 29.11 -4.76 -7.82
CA TRP A 202 28.69 -6.15 -7.58
C TRP A 202 28.07 -6.75 -8.85
N TRP A 203 27.09 -6.07 -9.44
CA TRP A 203 26.34 -6.59 -10.58
C TRP A 203 27.21 -6.82 -11.82
N ARG A 204 28.19 -5.94 -12.09
CA ARG A 204 29.18 -6.14 -13.16
C ARG A 204 29.97 -7.44 -13.04
N ARG A 205 30.19 -7.92 -11.81
CA ARG A 205 30.87 -9.20 -11.55
C ARG A 205 29.88 -10.35 -11.63
N GLU A 206 28.75 -10.24 -10.93
CA GLU A 206 27.76 -11.31 -10.80
C GLU A 206 27.09 -11.68 -12.13
N HIS A 207 26.81 -10.69 -12.99
CA HIS A 207 26.19 -10.91 -14.30
C HIS A 207 27.04 -11.81 -15.22
N ARG A 208 28.36 -11.95 -14.99
CA ARG A 208 29.19 -12.84 -15.81
C ARG A 208 28.87 -14.32 -15.60
N THR A 209 28.42 -14.67 -14.40
CA THR A 209 28.06 -16.04 -14.02
C THR A 209 26.55 -16.23 -13.99
N HIS A 210 25.80 -15.21 -13.59
CA HIS A 210 24.34 -15.25 -13.42
C HIS A 210 23.68 -14.06 -14.13
N PRO A 211 23.64 -14.03 -15.48
CA PRO A 211 23.15 -12.89 -16.25
C PRO A 211 21.66 -12.60 -16.00
N ASP A 212 20.87 -13.61 -15.69
CA ASP A 212 19.43 -13.50 -15.48
C ASP A 212 19.03 -13.36 -14.00
N LEU A 213 20.00 -13.30 -13.07
CA LEU A 213 19.73 -13.27 -11.62
C LEU A 213 18.72 -12.20 -11.21
N LEU A 214 18.82 -11.00 -11.80
CA LEU A 214 17.94 -9.86 -11.51
C LEU A 214 16.79 -9.70 -12.50
N THR A 215 16.62 -10.63 -13.44
CA THR A 215 15.48 -10.63 -14.37
C THR A 215 14.33 -11.39 -13.72
N MET A 216 13.25 -10.68 -13.40
CA MET A 216 12.06 -11.25 -12.76
C MET A 216 11.31 -12.15 -13.72
N THR A 217 10.69 -13.19 -13.16
CA THR A 217 9.69 -14.03 -13.81
C THR A 217 8.32 -13.82 -13.15
N ARG A 218 7.25 -14.33 -13.76
CA ARG A 218 5.91 -14.28 -13.14
C ARG A 218 5.88 -15.01 -11.79
N ALA A 219 6.57 -16.15 -11.69
CA ALA A 219 6.63 -16.94 -10.46
C ALA A 219 7.28 -16.16 -9.30
N ASP A 220 8.28 -15.33 -9.59
CA ASP A 220 8.96 -14.50 -8.57
C ASP A 220 8.02 -13.47 -7.93
N LEU A 221 6.98 -13.03 -8.65
CA LEU A 221 6.04 -11.99 -8.21
C LEU A 221 4.69 -12.56 -7.75
N LEU A 222 4.43 -13.84 -7.96
CA LEU A 222 3.17 -14.50 -7.59
C LEU A 222 3.30 -15.44 -6.38
N GLY A 223 4.51 -15.58 -5.83
CA GLY A 223 4.78 -16.51 -4.72
C GLY A 223 4.71 -18.00 -5.13
N GLU A 224 5.00 -18.90 -4.20
CA GLU A 224 4.87 -20.36 -4.41
C GLU A 224 3.41 -20.81 -4.62
N ASP A 225 2.45 -19.94 -4.34
CA ASP A 225 1.02 -20.11 -4.64
C ASP A 225 0.66 -19.71 -6.09
N GLY A 226 1.63 -19.21 -6.87
CA GLY A 226 1.47 -18.73 -8.25
C GLY A 226 1.41 -19.82 -9.33
N VAL A 227 1.31 -21.10 -8.96
CA VAL A 227 0.84 -22.15 -9.89
C VAL A 227 -0.67 -22.04 -9.92
N ALA A 228 -1.23 -21.83 -11.11
CA ALA A 228 -2.67 -21.76 -11.38
C ALA A 228 -3.47 -22.77 -10.53
N THR A 229 -3.90 -22.29 -9.37
CA THR A 229 -4.89 -22.94 -8.53
C THR A 229 -6.04 -21.96 -8.58
N ASP A 230 -7.18 -22.44 -9.07
CA ASP A 230 -8.40 -21.69 -9.15
C ASP A 230 -8.75 -21.19 -7.72
N ASP A 231 -8.54 -19.92 -7.41
CA ASP A 231 -8.94 -19.26 -6.14
C ASP A 231 -10.48 -19.25 -5.96
N GLY A 232 -11.20 -20.09 -6.70
CA GLY A 232 -12.64 -20.15 -6.77
C GLY A 232 -13.26 -18.98 -7.52
N LEU A 233 -12.51 -18.30 -8.39
CA LEU A 233 -12.98 -17.11 -9.12
C LEU A 233 -13.00 -17.36 -10.63
N PRO A 234 -13.91 -18.20 -11.15
CA PRO A 234 -13.93 -18.57 -12.56
C PRO A 234 -14.23 -17.37 -13.47
N ASP A 235 -13.66 -17.34 -14.68
CA ASP A 235 -13.98 -16.29 -15.67
C ASP A 235 -15.33 -16.53 -16.36
N ARG A 236 -15.87 -17.75 -16.23
CA ARG A 236 -17.06 -18.22 -16.94
C ARG A 236 -18.00 -18.95 -15.99
N TRP A 237 -19.29 -18.76 -16.22
CA TRP A 237 -20.36 -19.50 -15.57
C TRP A 237 -21.16 -20.27 -16.61
N ARG A 238 -21.40 -21.56 -16.37
CA ARG A 238 -22.24 -22.38 -17.24
C ARG A 238 -23.60 -22.63 -16.64
N GLN A 239 -24.67 -22.40 -17.41
CA GLN A 239 -26.04 -22.78 -17.05
C GLN A 239 -26.68 -23.44 -18.26
N GLY A 240 -26.91 -24.75 -18.19
CA GLY A 240 -27.38 -25.54 -19.33
C GLY A 240 -26.40 -25.47 -20.51
N ASP A 241 -26.90 -25.04 -21.67
CA ASP A 241 -26.11 -24.82 -22.91
C ASP A 241 -25.46 -23.42 -22.97
N GLN A 242 -25.71 -22.55 -21.99
CA GLN A 242 -25.20 -21.18 -21.97
C GLN A 242 -23.88 -21.07 -21.21
N THR A 243 -22.94 -20.32 -21.78
CA THR A 243 -21.70 -19.92 -21.10
C THR A 243 -21.66 -18.40 -20.98
N LEU A 244 -21.76 -17.91 -19.75
CA LEU A 244 -21.78 -16.50 -19.41
C LEU A 244 -20.39 -16.06 -18.95
N THR A 245 -20.03 -14.81 -19.22
CA THR A 245 -18.77 -14.23 -18.74
C THR A 245 -18.98 -13.58 -17.39
N LEU A 246 -18.10 -13.86 -16.43
CA LEU A 246 -18.11 -13.21 -15.12
C LEU A 246 -17.16 -12.02 -15.14
N ARG A 247 -17.54 -10.95 -14.42
CA ARG A 247 -16.70 -9.81 -14.12
C ARG A 247 -16.76 -9.55 -12.62
N TYR A 248 -15.66 -9.08 -12.06
CA TYR A 248 -15.56 -8.80 -10.63
C TYR A 248 -15.37 -7.29 -10.43
N ARG A 249 -16.05 -6.72 -9.42
CA ARG A 249 -15.85 -5.34 -8.94
C ARG A 249 -15.66 -5.42 -7.43
N PHE A 250 -14.68 -4.69 -6.91
CA PHE A 250 -14.41 -4.61 -5.47
C PHE A 250 -14.28 -3.14 -5.06
N GLU A 251 -15.42 -2.49 -4.92
CA GLU A 251 -15.56 -1.09 -4.58
C GLU A 251 -16.65 -0.92 -3.52
N PRO A 252 -16.26 -0.89 -2.23
CA PRO A 252 -17.21 -0.82 -1.13
C PRO A 252 -18.17 0.37 -1.28
N GLY A 253 -19.47 0.07 -1.34
CA GLY A 253 -20.54 1.06 -1.46
C GLY A 253 -21.03 1.34 -2.89
N ALA A 254 -20.47 0.69 -3.92
CA ALA A 254 -21.05 0.68 -5.26
C ALA A 254 -22.19 -0.34 -5.37
N ASP A 255 -23.24 -0.03 -6.14
CA ASP A 255 -24.41 -0.90 -6.31
C ASP A 255 -24.09 -2.23 -7.03
N ASP A 256 -23.08 -2.22 -7.90
CA ASP A 256 -22.56 -3.38 -8.64
C ASP A 256 -21.25 -3.94 -8.05
N ASP A 257 -20.97 -3.66 -6.77
CA ASP A 257 -19.91 -4.32 -6.02
C ASP A 257 -20.14 -5.84 -5.95
N GLY A 258 -19.05 -6.61 -6.01
CA GLY A 258 -19.06 -8.07 -6.06
C GLY A 258 -18.98 -8.68 -7.47
N VAL A 259 -19.66 -9.83 -7.64
CA VAL A 259 -19.64 -10.60 -8.90
C VAL A 259 -20.73 -10.10 -9.85
N ILE A 260 -20.37 -9.86 -11.10
CA ILE A 260 -21.25 -9.39 -12.18
C ILE A 260 -21.27 -10.44 -13.31
N VAL A 261 -22.43 -11.05 -13.53
CA VAL A 261 -22.67 -11.94 -14.67
C VAL A 261 -23.05 -11.09 -15.89
N GLN A 262 -22.25 -11.18 -16.96
CA GLN A 262 -22.57 -10.55 -18.24
C GLN A 262 -23.57 -11.42 -18.99
N VAL A 263 -24.77 -10.88 -19.20
CA VAL A 263 -25.89 -11.56 -19.86
C VAL A 263 -26.17 -10.90 -21.20
N PRO A 264 -25.83 -11.52 -22.34
CA PRO A 264 -26.29 -11.04 -23.64
C PRO A 264 -27.83 -10.92 -23.66
N LEU A 265 -28.36 -9.81 -24.19
CA LEU A 265 -29.80 -9.54 -24.24
C LEU A 265 -30.62 -10.69 -24.86
N VAL A 266 -30.03 -11.39 -25.84
CA VAL A 266 -30.65 -12.55 -26.52
C VAL A 266 -30.79 -13.77 -25.61
N LEU A 267 -29.96 -13.89 -24.58
CA LEU A 267 -29.96 -14.99 -23.61
C LEU A 267 -30.79 -14.65 -22.37
N LEU A 268 -31.02 -13.37 -22.08
CA LEU A 268 -31.69 -12.90 -20.87
C LEU A 268 -33.02 -13.62 -20.57
N PRO A 269 -33.95 -13.84 -21.53
CA PRO A 269 -35.22 -14.52 -21.25
C PRO A 269 -35.10 -16.03 -20.97
N ARG A 270 -33.96 -16.65 -21.31
CA ARG A 270 -33.72 -18.09 -21.14
C ARG A 270 -32.96 -18.43 -19.86
N LEU A 271 -32.43 -17.43 -19.15
CA LEU A 271 -31.69 -17.66 -17.92
C LEU A 271 -32.63 -17.89 -16.74
N GLU A 272 -32.20 -18.77 -15.85
CA GLU A 272 -32.89 -19.06 -14.58
C GLU A 272 -32.08 -18.50 -13.41
N PRO A 273 -32.71 -18.01 -12.33
CA PRO A 273 -31.97 -17.53 -11.16
C PRO A 273 -31.20 -18.63 -10.42
N THR A 274 -31.66 -19.87 -10.54
CA THR A 274 -31.15 -21.04 -9.81
C THR A 274 -29.66 -21.28 -10.10
N GLY A 275 -28.89 -21.46 -9.03
CA GLY A 275 -27.45 -21.73 -9.08
C GLY A 275 -26.60 -20.50 -8.83
N PHE A 276 -27.02 -19.30 -9.26
CA PHE A 276 -26.26 -18.07 -9.03
C PHE A 276 -26.23 -17.65 -7.55
N ASP A 277 -27.18 -18.15 -6.76
CA ASP A 277 -27.26 -18.02 -5.30
C ASP A 277 -26.13 -18.74 -4.56
N TRP A 278 -25.47 -19.72 -5.19
CA TRP A 278 -24.28 -20.38 -4.64
C TRP A 278 -23.04 -19.50 -4.60
N GLN A 279 -23.06 -18.42 -5.38
CA GLN A 279 -21.92 -17.56 -5.65
C GLN A 279 -20.73 -18.36 -6.24
N VAL A 280 -19.73 -17.65 -6.72
CA VAL A 280 -18.46 -18.27 -7.11
C VAL A 280 -17.73 -18.85 -5.89
N PRO A 281 -16.96 -19.95 -6.04
CA PRO A 281 -16.33 -20.61 -4.89
C PRO A 281 -15.49 -19.69 -3.98
N GLY A 282 -14.80 -18.69 -4.54
CA GLY A 282 -13.93 -17.76 -3.80
C GLY A 282 -14.66 -16.81 -2.84
N PHE A 283 -15.97 -16.61 -3.03
CA PHE A 283 -16.82 -15.81 -2.12
C PHE A 283 -17.73 -16.68 -1.26
N ARG A 284 -17.69 -18.01 -1.42
CA ARG A 284 -18.65 -18.93 -0.80
C ARG A 284 -18.49 -19.00 0.72
N ASP A 285 -17.26 -18.95 1.23
CA ASP A 285 -17.00 -18.94 2.67
C ASP A 285 -17.50 -17.67 3.36
N GLU A 286 -17.34 -16.52 2.70
CA GLU A 286 -17.86 -15.25 3.19
C GLU A 286 -19.39 -15.22 3.14
N LEU A 287 -19.99 -15.75 2.06
CA LEU A 287 -21.43 -15.92 1.92
C LEU A 287 -22.02 -16.79 3.03
N ILE A 288 -21.46 -17.99 3.26
CA ILE A 288 -21.91 -18.88 4.35
C ILE A 288 -21.79 -18.17 5.69
N THR A 289 -20.65 -17.52 5.95
CA THR A 289 -20.44 -16.77 7.20
C THR A 289 -21.50 -15.69 7.40
N ALA A 290 -21.83 -14.94 6.35
CA ALA A 290 -22.86 -13.92 6.37
C ALA A 290 -24.25 -14.54 6.64
N MET A 291 -24.61 -15.62 5.95
CA MET A 291 -25.87 -16.35 6.15
C MET A 291 -26.01 -16.88 7.58
N LEU A 292 -24.97 -17.49 8.15
CA LEU A 292 -25.00 -17.96 9.55
C LEU A 292 -25.25 -16.82 10.53
N ARG A 293 -24.78 -15.60 10.24
CA ARG A 293 -25.05 -14.40 11.05
C ARG A 293 -26.49 -13.88 10.92
N THR A 294 -27.23 -14.26 9.88
CA THR A 294 -28.62 -13.81 9.71
C THR A 294 -29.61 -14.70 10.46
N LEU A 295 -29.26 -15.97 10.74
CA LEU A 295 -30.06 -16.94 11.50
C LEU A 295 -30.68 -16.36 12.80
N PRO A 296 -31.89 -16.80 13.21
CA PRO A 296 -32.51 -16.45 14.48
C PRO A 296 -31.58 -16.70 15.67
N LYS A 297 -31.71 -15.88 16.71
CA LYS A 297 -30.81 -15.91 17.89
C LYS A 297 -30.66 -17.32 18.50
N VAL A 298 -31.72 -18.12 18.51
CA VAL A 298 -31.72 -19.49 19.06
C VAL A 298 -30.80 -20.41 18.26
N LEU A 299 -30.94 -20.42 16.94
CA LEU A 299 -30.14 -21.25 16.02
C LEU A 299 -28.70 -20.74 15.90
N ARG A 300 -28.53 -19.41 15.85
CA ARG A 300 -27.20 -18.78 15.72
C ARG A 300 -26.23 -19.18 16.82
N ARG A 301 -26.71 -19.38 18.06
CA ARG A 301 -25.87 -19.80 19.20
C ARG A 301 -25.20 -21.16 19.00
N GLN A 302 -25.74 -22.01 18.13
CA GLN A 302 -25.19 -23.33 17.85
C GLN A 302 -24.05 -23.29 16.82
N VAL A 303 -23.90 -22.17 16.10
CA VAL A 303 -22.92 -21.96 15.02
C VAL A 303 -21.96 -20.79 15.33
N VAL A 304 -21.56 -20.64 16.59
CA VAL A 304 -20.56 -19.67 17.04
C VAL A 304 -19.24 -20.39 17.34
N PRO A 305 -18.08 -19.89 16.89
CA PRO A 305 -17.87 -18.72 16.03
C PRO A 305 -18.30 -18.93 14.56
N ALA A 306 -18.95 -17.93 13.94
CA ALA A 306 -19.53 -18.08 12.61
C ALA A 306 -18.51 -18.45 11.51
N ALA A 307 -17.29 -17.91 11.58
CA ALA A 307 -16.24 -18.20 10.61
C ALA A 307 -15.76 -19.66 10.67
N GLU A 308 -15.58 -20.21 11.88
CA GLU A 308 -15.19 -21.62 12.06
C GLU A 308 -16.29 -22.57 11.60
N TRP A 309 -17.55 -22.22 11.85
CA TRP A 309 -18.68 -23.00 11.38
C TRP A 309 -18.87 -22.89 9.87
N ALA A 310 -18.63 -21.73 9.27
CA ALA A 310 -18.64 -21.58 7.82
C ALA A 310 -17.63 -22.50 7.15
N ALA A 311 -16.39 -22.56 7.65
CA ALA A 311 -15.37 -23.49 7.12
C ALA A 311 -15.80 -24.97 7.23
N LYS A 312 -16.42 -25.37 8.36
CA LYS A 312 -16.96 -26.72 8.53
C LYS A 312 -18.10 -27.03 7.56
N VAL A 313 -18.99 -26.07 7.33
CA VAL A 313 -20.09 -26.21 6.37
C VAL A 313 -19.53 -26.30 4.95
N ALA A 314 -18.60 -25.42 4.58
CA ALA A 314 -17.98 -25.38 3.26
C ALA A 314 -17.30 -26.71 2.90
N ALA A 315 -16.60 -27.32 3.86
CA ALA A 315 -15.95 -28.62 3.67
C ALA A 315 -16.91 -29.78 3.36
N GLU A 316 -18.20 -29.63 3.69
CA GLU A 316 -19.26 -30.62 3.53
C GLU A 316 -20.18 -30.33 2.33
N LEU A 317 -19.95 -29.22 1.62
CA LEU A 317 -20.71 -28.86 0.44
C LEU A 317 -20.27 -29.68 -0.78
N PRO A 318 -21.19 -30.04 -1.69
CA PRO A 318 -20.81 -30.61 -2.97
C PRO A 318 -20.12 -29.54 -3.86
N ALA A 319 -19.51 -29.99 -4.96
CA ALA A 319 -18.99 -29.09 -5.99
C ALA A 319 -20.10 -28.13 -6.48
N GLY A 320 -19.75 -26.88 -6.79
CA GLY A 320 -20.74 -25.86 -7.11
C GLY A 320 -21.34 -25.99 -8.51
N PRO A 321 -22.37 -25.17 -8.81
CA PRO A 321 -23.08 -25.20 -10.10
C PRO A 321 -22.34 -24.48 -11.24
N GLU A 322 -21.22 -23.80 -10.99
CA GLU A 322 -20.49 -22.97 -11.96
C GLU A 322 -20.07 -23.72 -13.25
N SER A 323 -19.92 -25.05 -13.16
CA SER A 323 -19.57 -25.94 -14.28
C SER A 323 -20.77 -26.38 -15.13
N GLY A 324 -22.00 -26.05 -14.73
CA GLY A 324 -23.25 -26.41 -15.40
C GLY A 324 -24.04 -27.55 -14.74
N GLU A 325 -23.62 -28.03 -13.57
CA GLU A 325 -24.36 -29.02 -12.80
C GLU A 325 -25.58 -28.41 -12.11
N ALA A 326 -26.72 -29.11 -12.16
CA ALA A 326 -27.89 -28.71 -11.40
C ALA A 326 -27.67 -28.92 -9.90
N ARG A 327 -28.00 -27.90 -9.10
CA ARG A 327 -27.93 -27.91 -7.65
C ARG A 327 -29.23 -27.41 -7.04
N ALA A 328 -29.55 -27.91 -5.85
CA ALA A 328 -30.60 -27.33 -5.03
C ALA A 328 -30.23 -25.89 -4.63
N PRO A 329 -31.20 -25.06 -4.24
CA PRO A 329 -30.92 -23.75 -3.67
C PRO A 329 -29.85 -23.79 -2.57
N PHE A 330 -29.01 -22.76 -2.52
CA PHE A 330 -27.84 -22.72 -1.66
C PHE A 330 -28.22 -22.69 -0.18
N ASP A 331 -29.26 -21.94 0.17
CA ASP A 331 -29.84 -21.87 1.51
C ASP A 331 -30.40 -23.21 1.99
N GLU A 332 -31.09 -23.96 1.15
CA GLU A 332 -31.52 -25.34 1.43
C GLU A 332 -30.33 -26.26 1.67
N THR A 333 -29.30 -26.15 0.85
CA THR A 333 -28.10 -26.99 0.95
C THR A 333 -27.33 -26.69 2.25
N VAL A 334 -27.09 -25.41 2.54
CA VAL A 334 -26.42 -24.95 3.77
C VAL A 334 -27.25 -25.34 5.00
N ALA A 335 -28.57 -25.15 5.00
CA ALA A 335 -29.45 -25.58 6.09
C ALA A 335 -29.32 -27.09 6.35
N GLY A 336 -29.33 -27.90 5.29
CA GLY A 336 -29.17 -29.35 5.38
C GLY A 336 -27.84 -29.78 6.02
N VAL A 337 -26.73 -29.13 5.62
CA VAL A 337 -25.41 -29.37 6.21
C VAL A 337 -25.36 -28.93 7.68
N VAL A 338 -25.83 -27.72 8.00
CA VAL A 338 -25.86 -27.21 9.38
C VAL A 338 -26.70 -28.11 10.27
N LYS A 339 -27.89 -28.52 9.83
CA LYS A 339 -28.77 -29.45 10.55
C LYS A 339 -28.08 -30.79 10.81
N ARG A 340 -27.33 -31.33 9.84
CA ARG A 340 -26.58 -32.58 10.00
C ARG A 340 -25.44 -32.44 11.03
N LEU A 341 -24.72 -31.33 11.02
CA LEU A 341 -23.56 -31.10 11.91
C LEU A 341 -23.97 -30.70 13.34
N THR A 342 -25.07 -29.98 13.50
CA THR A 342 -25.51 -29.41 14.80
C THR A 342 -26.68 -30.16 15.44
N TYR A 343 -27.36 -31.02 14.69
CA TYR A 343 -28.67 -31.62 15.02
C TYR A 343 -29.80 -30.61 15.28
N ALA A 344 -29.57 -29.33 15.00
CA ALA A 344 -30.57 -28.30 15.13
C ALA A 344 -31.53 -28.30 13.94
N PRO A 345 -32.83 -28.00 14.15
CA PRO A 345 -33.83 -28.01 13.08
C PRO A 345 -33.75 -26.75 12.20
N VAL A 346 -32.59 -26.49 11.58
CA VAL A 346 -32.40 -25.38 10.64
C VAL A 346 -33.05 -25.71 9.29
N THR A 347 -33.72 -24.72 8.72
CA THR A 347 -34.37 -24.75 7.39
C THR A 347 -33.92 -23.56 6.55
N ALA A 348 -34.15 -23.61 5.23
CA ALA A 348 -33.80 -22.51 4.32
C ALA A 348 -34.45 -21.17 4.74
N GLY A 349 -35.72 -21.21 5.17
CA GLY A 349 -36.47 -20.04 5.61
C GLY A 349 -35.98 -19.39 6.91
N ASP A 350 -35.04 -20.02 7.62
CA ASP A 350 -34.40 -19.40 8.78
C ASP A 350 -33.31 -18.39 8.38
N PHE A 351 -32.83 -18.41 7.14
CA PHE A 351 -31.87 -17.43 6.64
C PHE A 351 -32.59 -16.18 6.15
N ASP A 352 -32.21 -15.03 6.71
CA ASP A 352 -32.65 -13.72 6.21
C ASP A 352 -31.65 -13.25 5.14
N ILE A 353 -31.95 -13.57 3.88
CA ILE A 353 -31.08 -13.31 2.71
C ILE A 353 -30.97 -11.81 2.41
N ASP A 354 -31.99 -11.02 2.73
CA ASP A 354 -31.97 -9.57 2.51
C ASP A 354 -30.99 -8.84 3.44
N ARG A 355 -30.61 -9.48 4.56
CA ARG A 355 -29.56 -9.00 5.46
C ARG A 355 -28.14 -9.43 5.07
N VAL A 356 -27.99 -10.27 4.06
CA VAL A 356 -26.67 -10.62 3.52
C VAL A 356 -26.10 -9.39 2.80
N PRO A 357 -24.82 -9.01 3.04
CA PRO A 357 -24.20 -7.89 2.35
C PRO A 357 -24.39 -7.95 0.82
N PRO A 358 -24.77 -6.83 0.16
CA PRO A 358 -25.09 -6.85 -1.27
C PRO A 358 -23.96 -7.35 -2.17
N HIS A 359 -22.69 -7.14 -1.80
CA HIS A 359 -21.53 -7.57 -2.58
C HIS A 359 -21.36 -9.10 -2.64
N LEU A 360 -22.02 -9.84 -1.73
CA LEU A 360 -22.04 -11.30 -1.74
C LEU A 360 -23.15 -11.88 -2.61
N ARG A 361 -24.01 -11.04 -3.17
CA ARG A 361 -25.05 -11.43 -4.13
C ARG A 361 -24.61 -11.06 -5.54
N VAL A 362 -24.72 -12.02 -6.45
CA VAL A 362 -24.45 -11.85 -7.88
C VAL A 362 -25.32 -10.73 -8.46
N THR A 363 -24.70 -9.90 -9.30
CA THR A 363 -25.36 -8.87 -10.10
C THR A 363 -25.48 -9.34 -11.55
N PHE A 364 -26.66 -9.31 -12.13
CA PHE A 364 -26.87 -9.60 -13.54
C PHE A 364 -26.80 -8.32 -14.35
N ARG A 365 -25.92 -8.26 -15.35
CA ARG A 365 -25.80 -7.11 -16.26
C ARG A 365 -26.15 -7.52 -17.67
N ALA A 366 -27.28 -7.03 -18.17
CA ALA A 366 -27.70 -7.24 -19.54
C ALA A 366 -26.86 -6.39 -20.49
N VAL A 367 -26.32 -7.00 -21.55
CA VAL A 367 -25.48 -6.32 -22.56
C VAL A 367 -26.02 -6.53 -23.97
N ASP A 368 -25.85 -5.51 -24.83
CA ASP A 368 -26.18 -5.60 -26.25
C ASP A 368 -25.10 -6.32 -27.08
N GLU A 369 -25.33 -6.44 -28.39
CA GLU A 369 -24.42 -7.08 -29.35
C GLU A 369 -23.03 -6.42 -29.43
N HIS A 370 -22.91 -5.16 -28.98
CA HIS A 370 -21.66 -4.41 -28.91
C HIS A 370 -21.04 -4.43 -27.50
N GLY A 371 -21.61 -5.19 -26.56
CA GLY A 371 -21.16 -5.28 -25.18
C GLY A 371 -21.50 -4.06 -24.31
N ARG A 372 -22.42 -3.19 -24.76
CA ARG A 372 -22.83 -2.01 -23.98
C ARG A 372 -23.92 -2.40 -22.98
N PRO A 373 -23.87 -1.88 -21.74
CA PRO A 373 -24.86 -2.21 -20.72
C PRO A 373 -26.25 -1.66 -21.11
N ALA A 374 -27.25 -2.54 -21.05
CA ALA A 374 -28.66 -2.22 -21.22
C ALA A 374 -29.38 -2.02 -19.88
N GLY A 375 -28.83 -2.60 -18.81
CA GLY A 375 -29.29 -2.48 -17.43
C GLY A 375 -28.65 -3.56 -16.56
N ASP A 376 -28.65 -3.36 -15.25
CA ASP A 376 -28.25 -4.37 -14.28
C ASP A 376 -29.22 -4.44 -13.09
N ASP A 377 -29.22 -5.58 -12.42
CA ASP A 377 -30.04 -5.86 -11.23
C ASP A 377 -29.46 -7.07 -10.47
N LYS A 378 -29.68 -7.14 -9.16
CA LYS A 378 -29.38 -8.35 -8.36
C LYS A 378 -30.53 -9.37 -8.41
N ASP A 379 -31.71 -8.94 -8.86
CA ASP A 379 -32.85 -9.81 -9.15
C ASP A 379 -33.00 -10.00 -10.68
N LEU A 380 -32.70 -11.21 -11.14
CA LEU A 380 -32.80 -11.59 -12.55
C LEU A 380 -34.23 -11.44 -13.09
N VAL A 381 -35.25 -11.76 -12.29
CA VAL A 381 -36.66 -11.71 -12.71
C VAL A 381 -37.12 -10.26 -12.88
N SER A 382 -36.70 -9.39 -11.98
CA SER A 382 -36.86 -7.92 -12.11
C SER A 382 -36.20 -7.41 -13.39
N LEU A 383 -34.96 -7.82 -13.66
CA LEU A 383 -34.22 -7.43 -14.87
C LEU A 383 -34.90 -7.93 -16.15
N GLN A 384 -35.34 -9.19 -16.18
CA GLN A 384 -36.06 -9.79 -17.30
C GLN A 384 -37.36 -9.03 -17.59
N SER A 385 -38.14 -8.72 -16.56
CA SER A 385 -39.40 -7.98 -16.69
C SER A 385 -39.17 -6.59 -17.28
N ARG A 386 -38.15 -5.87 -16.77
CA ARG A 386 -37.81 -4.50 -17.22
C ARG A 386 -37.26 -4.46 -18.65
N LEU A 387 -36.61 -5.53 -19.11
CA LEU A 387 -35.95 -5.60 -20.42
C LEU A 387 -36.66 -6.49 -21.45
N ALA A 388 -37.87 -6.99 -21.15
CA ALA A 388 -38.59 -7.96 -21.98
C ALA A 388 -38.74 -7.53 -23.45
N GLU A 389 -39.18 -6.30 -23.72
CA GLU A 389 -39.33 -5.80 -25.10
C GLU A 389 -37.99 -5.68 -25.85
N ARG A 390 -36.93 -5.27 -25.13
CA ARG A 390 -35.60 -5.09 -25.72
C ARG A 390 -34.94 -6.43 -26.01
N ALA A 391 -35.08 -7.40 -25.10
CA ALA A 391 -34.64 -8.77 -25.30
C ALA A 391 -35.40 -9.43 -26.48
N GLY A 392 -36.73 -9.26 -26.56
CA GLY A 392 -37.53 -9.77 -27.67
C GLY A 392 -37.08 -9.25 -29.05
N ARG A 393 -36.77 -7.95 -29.15
CA ARG A 393 -36.21 -7.36 -30.38
C ARG A 393 -34.83 -7.93 -30.74
N ALA A 394 -33.96 -8.14 -29.76
CA ALA A 394 -32.62 -8.70 -29.98
C ALA A 394 -32.70 -10.18 -30.45
N VAL A 395 -33.66 -10.95 -29.91
CA VAL A 395 -33.92 -12.31 -30.38
C VAL A 395 -34.43 -12.27 -31.83
N ALA A 396 -35.38 -11.38 -32.16
CA ALA A 396 -35.90 -11.25 -33.52
C ALA A 396 -34.84 -10.78 -34.54
N SER A 397 -33.94 -9.85 -34.17
CA SER A 397 -32.86 -9.40 -35.06
C SER A 397 -31.89 -10.53 -35.39
N THR A 398 -31.61 -11.42 -34.43
CA THR A 398 -30.71 -12.56 -34.61
C THR A 398 -31.25 -13.54 -35.67
N PHE A 399 -32.57 -13.71 -35.77
CA PHE A 399 -33.20 -14.56 -36.80
C PHE A 399 -33.42 -13.86 -38.15
N SER A 400 -33.39 -12.52 -38.19
CA SER A 400 -33.51 -11.75 -39.44
C SER A 400 -32.21 -11.68 -40.26
N VAL A 401 -31.07 -12.04 -39.67
CA VAL A 401 -29.76 -12.11 -40.34
C VAL A 401 -29.45 -13.58 -40.72
N GLY A 402 -30.20 -14.13 -41.69
CA GLY A 402 -29.89 -15.39 -42.39
C GLY A 402 -29.00 -15.17 -43.62
N PRO A 403 -28.28 -16.18 -44.14
CA PRO A 403 -27.00 -16.00 -44.86
C PRO A 403 -27.17 -15.28 -46.19
N ALA A 404 -26.44 -14.17 -46.37
CA ALA A 404 -26.24 -13.56 -47.67
C ALA A 404 -25.51 -14.56 -48.59
N ALA A 405 -26.21 -15.05 -49.61
CA ALA A 405 -25.64 -15.85 -50.68
C ALA A 405 -24.48 -15.09 -51.32
N ARG A 406 -23.29 -15.71 -51.35
CA ARG A 406 -22.14 -15.23 -52.12
C ARG A 406 -22.54 -15.18 -53.61
N PRO A 407 -22.41 -14.04 -54.32
CA PRO A 407 -22.55 -14.06 -55.76
C PRO A 407 -21.32 -14.77 -56.35
N GLY A 408 -21.56 -15.80 -57.16
CA GLY A 408 -20.52 -16.51 -57.90
C GLY A 408 -19.75 -15.56 -58.81
N ARG A 409 -18.42 -15.67 -58.80
CA ARG A 409 -17.57 -15.11 -59.84
C ARG A 409 -17.72 -15.97 -61.10
N GLY A 410 -18.41 -15.43 -62.10
CA GLY A 410 -18.21 -15.77 -63.51
C GLY A 410 -17.09 -14.96 -64.11
#